data_AF-A0A651EFL1-F1
#
_entry.id   AF-A0A651EFL1-F1
#
_cell.length_a   1.000
_cell.length_b   1.000
_cell.length_c   1.000
_cell.angle_alpha   90.00
_cell.angle_beta   90.00
_cell.angle_gamma   90.00
#
_symmetry.space_group_name_H-M   'P 1'
#
loop_
_entity.id
_entity.type
_entity.pdbx_description
1 polymer ?
#
loop_
_entity_poly.entity_id
_entity_poly.type
_entity_poly.pdbx_seq_one_letter_code
_entity_poly.pdbx_strand_id
1 'polypeptide(L)'
;MCPDDQLLSAHFDHEVPSPWKEQLDRIIDSDIVCRQKFDRIAAVHTALHAGAEPDFDAAKDRIWDSIQSRTAYVQPHQRFRTVSISLPLAAAAAMAILAVGVLASYMLLRTPGNAATAGVFESGVTIRVDDVEQLLRIINSGDPVRQVQIDLPEQSRFQFSGEPRLIRAVDQGGERPFGETEQP
;
A
#
# COMPACT_ATOMS: atom_id res chain seq x y z
N MET A 1 11.21 47.95 -4.51
CA MET A 1 11.95 46.67 -4.56
C MET A 1 10.93 45.57 -4.45
N CYS A 2 10.96 44.63 -5.38
CA CYS A 2 9.93 43.62 -5.45
C CYS A 2 10.08 42.56 -4.34
N PRO A 3 8.98 42.14 -3.69
CA PRO A 3 9.01 41.03 -2.75
C PRO A 3 9.45 39.72 -3.42
N ASP A 4 9.75 38.71 -2.61
CA ASP A 4 10.04 37.37 -3.09
C ASP A 4 8.81 36.69 -3.72
N ASP A 5 9.07 35.64 -4.48
CA ASP A 5 8.04 34.93 -5.25
C ASP A 5 7.05 34.17 -4.33
N GLN A 6 7.48 33.76 -3.14
CA GLN A 6 6.64 33.07 -2.17
C GLN A 6 5.58 34.01 -1.60
N LEU A 7 5.96 35.24 -1.24
CA LEU A 7 5.03 36.24 -0.73
C LEU A 7 4.05 36.72 -1.82
N LEU A 8 4.51 36.82 -3.08
CA LEU A 8 3.62 37.12 -4.21
C LEU A 8 2.62 35.98 -4.46
N SER A 9 3.04 34.72 -4.35
CA SER A 9 2.13 33.55 -4.45
C SER A 9 1.11 33.54 -3.31
N ALA A 10 1.55 33.68 -2.06
CA ALA A 10 0.64 33.72 -0.91
C ALA A 10 -0.36 34.88 -1.01
N HIS A 11 0.05 36.01 -1.59
CA HIS A 11 -0.85 37.13 -1.83
C HIS A 11 -1.87 36.83 -2.95
N PHE A 12 -1.43 36.17 -4.03
CA PHE A 12 -2.31 35.69 -5.10
C PHE A 12 -3.39 34.73 -4.56
N ASP A 13 -3.01 33.85 -3.62
CA ASP A 13 -3.90 32.89 -2.97
C ASP A 13 -4.73 33.50 -1.80
N HIS A 14 -4.67 34.82 -1.62
CA HIS A 14 -5.37 35.56 -0.54
C HIS A 14 -4.98 35.15 0.90
N GLU A 15 -3.81 34.56 1.09
CA GLU A 15 -3.31 34.12 2.41
C GLU A 15 -2.61 35.23 3.20
N VAL A 16 -2.28 36.35 2.55
CA VAL A 16 -1.62 37.48 3.22
C VAL A 16 -2.64 38.37 3.95
N PRO A 17 -2.52 38.54 5.28
CA PRO A 17 -3.44 39.38 6.04
C PRO A 17 -3.12 40.87 5.91
N SER A 18 -4.10 41.72 6.24
CA SER A 18 -3.87 43.16 6.46
C SER A 18 -2.89 43.38 7.63
N PRO A 19 -2.05 44.43 7.60
CA PRO A 19 -1.98 45.51 6.60
C PRO A 19 -1.08 45.19 5.39
N TRP A 20 -0.51 43.99 5.33
CA TRP A 20 0.50 43.63 4.32
C TRP A 20 -0.12 43.44 2.95
N LYS A 21 -1.37 42.96 2.90
CA LYS A 21 -2.15 42.86 1.66
C LYS A 21 -2.20 44.19 0.91
N GLU A 22 -2.63 45.25 1.58
CA GLU A 22 -2.79 46.57 0.95
C GLU A 22 -1.45 47.17 0.53
N GLN A 23 -0.37 46.83 1.25
CA GLN A 23 0.98 47.23 0.86
C GLN A 23 1.46 46.50 -0.41
N LEU A 24 1.18 45.20 -0.52
CA LEU A 24 1.51 44.42 -1.71
C LEU A 24 0.70 44.89 -2.92
N ASP A 25 -0.59 45.17 -2.76
CA ASP A 25 -1.44 45.75 -3.82
C ASP A 25 -0.78 47.03 -4.41
N ARG A 26 -0.37 47.95 -3.53
CA ARG A 26 0.32 49.19 -3.96
C ARG A 26 1.64 48.93 -4.66
N ILE A 27 2.43 47.94 -4.21
CA ILE A 27 3.71 47.61 -4.82
C ILE A 27 3.50 46.99 -6.20
N ILE A 28 2.56 46.05 -6.33
CA ILE A 28 2.23 45.39 -7.60
C ILE A 28 1.73 46.42 -8.64
N ASP A 29 0.96 47.41 -8.21
CA ASP A 29 0.47 48.47 -9.10
C ASP A 29 1.53 49.52 -9.47
N SER A 30 2.54 49.74 -8.63
CA SER A 30 3.56 50.79 -8.84
C SER A 30 4.86 50.30 -9.48
N ASP A 31 5.17 48.99 -9.42
CA ASP A 31 6.39 48.40 -9.94
C ASP A 31 6.10 47.40 -11.07
N ILE A 32 6.54 47.74 -12.29
CA ILE A 32 6.35 46.91 -13.48
C ILE A 32 6.98 45.52 -13.34
N VAL A 33 8.08 45.39 -12.59
CA VAL A 33 8.76 44.10 -12.38
C VAL A 33 7.89 43.20 -11.51
N CYS A 34 7.28 43.75 -10.46
CA CYS A 34 6.34 43.00 -9.62
C CYS A 34 5.09 42.61 -10.38
N ARG A 35 4.57 43.53 -11.21
CA ARG A 35 3.39 43.23 -12.03
C ARG A 35 3.63 42.05 -12.96
N GLN A 36 4.77 42.04 -13.66
CA GLN A 36 5.14 40.93 -14.54
C GLN A 36 5.27 39.59 -13.80
N LYS A 37 5.83 39.58 -12.59
CA LYS A 37 5.90 38.37 -11.76
C LYS A 37 4.51 37.88 -11.35
N PHE A 38 3.65 38.80 -10.92
CA PHE A 38 2.27 38.48 -10.53
C PHE A 38 1.45 37.94 -11.71
N ASP A 39 1.56 38.57 -12.88
CA ASP A 39 0.89 38.13 -14.10
C ASP A 39 1.35 36.73 -14.55
N ARG A 40 2.62 36.37 -14.30
CA ARG A 40 3.12 35.00 -14.57
C ARG A 40 2.45 33.97 -13.67
N ILE A 41 2.28 34.25 -12.38
CA ILE A 41 1.57 33.36 -11.44
C ILE A 41 0.12 33.16 -11.93
N ALA A 42 -0.56 34.27 -12.28
CA ALA A 42 -1.92 34.23 -12.82
C ALA A 42 -2.02 33.39 -14.11
N ALA A 43 -1.07 33.53 -15.03
CA ALA A 43 -1.05 32.75 -16.27
C ALA A 43 -0.91 31.24 -16.02
N VAL A 44 -0.07 30.83 -15.05
CA VAL A 44 0.08 29.42 -14.67
C VAL A 44 -1.22 28.90 -14.05
N HIS A 45 -1.83 29.66 -13.14
CA HIS A 45 -3.11 29.30 -12.53
C HIS A 45 -4.19 29.08 -13.60
N THR A 46 -4.34 30.01 -14.55
CA THR A 46 -5.29 29.85 -15.67
C THR A 46 -4.97 28.64 -16.52
N ALA A 47 -3.69 28.38 -16.83
CA ALA A 47 -3.30 27.23 -17.64
C ALA A 47 -3.62 25.89 -16.95
N LEU A 48 -3.43 25.80 -15.64
CA LEU A 48 -3.79 24.62 -14.85
C LEU A 48 -5.30 24.40 -14.80
N HIS A 49 -6.10 25.47 -14.73
CA HIS A 49 -7.55 25.40 -14.73
C HIS A 49 -8.19 25.26 -16.11
N ALA A 50 -7.44 25.48 -17.20
CA ALA A 50 -7.94 25.36 -18.56
C ALA A 50 -8.13 23.89 -19.00
N GLY A 51 -7.62 22.92 -18.23
CA GLY A 51 -7.84 21.51 -18.49
C GLY A 51 -9.31 21.13 -18.32
N ALA A 52 -9.84 20.32 -19.25
CA ALA A 52 -11.13 19.69 -19.06
C ALA A 52 -11.07 18.80 -17.81
N GLU A 53 -12.07 18.91 -16.94
CA GLU A 53 -12.20 18.02 -15.80
C GLU A 53 -12.30 16.58 -16.31
N PRO A 54 -11.46 15.65 -15.83
CA PRO A 54 -11.53 14.27 -16.27
C PRO A 54 -12.84 13.63 -15.83
N ASP A 55 -13.42 12.81 -16.69
CA ASP A 55 -14.57 11.98 -16.33
C ASP A 55 -14.11 10.87 -15.36
N PHE A 56 -14.31 11.14 -14.06
CA PHE A 56 -13.94 10.22 -12.99
C PHE A 56 -14.74 8.93 -13.02
N ASP A 57 -16.01 8.97 -13.45
CA ASP A 57 -16.87 7.80 -13.51
C ASP A 57 -16.40 6.87 -14.65
N ALA A 58 -16.15 7.41 -15.84
CA ALA A 58 -15.57 6.63 -16.94
C ALA A 58 -14.15 6.12 -16.63
N ALA A 59 -13.35 6.86 -15.84
CA ALA A 59 -12.05 6.38 -15.38
C ALA A 59 -12.18 5.20 -14.40
N LYS A 60 -13.12 5.29 -13.45
CA LYS A 60 -13.42 4.26 -12.47
C LYS A 60 -13.90 2.98 -13.14
N ASP A 61 -14.84 3.08 -14.09
CA ASP A 61 -15.38 1.93 -14.80
C ASP A 61 -14.29 1.19 -15.58
N ARG A 62 -13.42 1.93 -16.29
CA ARG A 62 -12.26 1.34 -16.99
C ARG A 62 -11.31 0.59 -16.06
N ILE A 63 -11.03 1.16 -14.89
CA ILE A 63 -10.17 0.51 -13.89
C ILE A 63 -10.85 -0.75 -13.36
N TRP A 64 -12.14 -0.68 -13.05
CA TRP A 64 -12.91 -1.80 -12.56
C TRP A 64 -12.92 -2.98 -13.55
N ASP A 65 -13.17 -2.71 -14.84
CA ASP A 65 -13.12 -3.71 -15.90
C ASP A 65 -11.72 -4.33 -16.03
N SER A 66 -10.66 -3.53 -15.88
CA SER A 66 -9.28 -4.03 -15.92
C SER A 66 -8.97 -4.98 -14.74
N ILE A 67 -9.53 -4.71 -13.56
CA ILE A 67 -9.37 -5.55 -12.37
C ILE A 67 -10.16 -6.82 -12.56
N GLN A 68 -11.43 -6.72 -12.98
CA GLN A 68 -12.30 -7.89 -13.15
C GLN A 68 -11.74 -8.85 -14.21
N SER A 69 -11.23 -8.33 -15.33
CA SER A 69 -10.62 -9.16 -16.38
C SER A 69 -9.31 -9.84 -15.95
N ARG A 70 -8.50 -9.20 -15.10
CA ARG A 70 -7.29 -9.82 -14.52
C ARG A 70 -7.58 -10.81 -13.40
N THR A 71 -8.69 -10.59 -12.70
CA THR A 71 -9.11 -11.42 -11.56
C THR A 71 -10.09 -12.52 -11.98
N ALA A 72 -10.45 -12.57 -13.27
CA ALA A 72 -11.20 -13.66 -13.89
C ALA A 72 -10.35 -14.95 -13.89
N TYR A 73 -10.33 -15.58 -12.72
CA TYR A 73 -10.35 -17.01 -12.53
C TYR A 73 -9.15 -17.79 -13.10
N VAL A 74 -8.00 -17.64 -12.44
CA VAL A 74 -7.11 -18.81 -12.31
C VAL A 74 -7.84 -19.79 -11.41
N GLN A 75 -8.66 -20.69 -11.98
CA GLN A 75 -9.03 -21.89 -11.23
C GLN A 75 -7.72 -22.62 -10.94
N PRO A 76 -7.30 -22.79 -9.67
CA PRO A 76 -6.35 -23.83 -9.40
C PRO A 76 -7.10 -25.13 -9.70
N HIS A 77 -6.80 -25.77 -10.83
CA HIS A 77 -7.11 -27.18 -11.03
C HIS A 77 -6.25 -27.99 -10.06
N GLN A 78 -6.52 -27.86 -8.75
CA GLN A 78 -6.02 -28.75 -7.72
C GLN A 78 -6.74 -30.08 -7.92
N ARG A 79 -6.20 -30.85 -8.87
CA ARG A 79 -6.37 -32.30 -8.89
C ARG A 79 -5.71 -32.82 -7.62
N PHE A 80 -6.45 -32.83 -6.51
CA PHE A 80 -6.12 -33.65 -5.36
C PHE A 80 -6.21 -35.10 -5.81
N ARG A 81 -5.09 -35.61 -6.33
CA ARG A 81 -4.94 -37.02 -6.66
C ARG A 81 -4.86 -37.74 -5.33
N THR A 82 -5.96 -38.37 -4.94
CA THR A 82 -6.00 -39.24 -3.76
C THR A 82 -5.07 -40.42 -4.04
N VAL A 83 -3.91 -40.44 -3.40
CA VAL A 83 -2.98 -41.57 -3.45
C VAL A 83 -3.37 -42.51 -2.31
N SER A 84 -4.03 -43.62 -2.63
CA SER A 84 -4.32 -44.67 -1.68
C SER A 84 -3.04 -45.44 -1.36
N ILE A 85 -2.46 -45.16 -0.20
CA ILE A 85 -1.29 -45.91 0.29
C ILE A 85 -1.80 -47.18 0.97
N SER A 86 -1.25 -48.34 0.58
CA SER A 86 -1.58 -49.61 1.22
C SER A 86 -1.17 -49.59 2.69
N LEU A 87 -2.07 -50.02 3.58
CA LEU A 87 -1.86 -50.11 5.03
C LEU A 87 -0.49 -50.71 5.45
N PRO A 88 0.04 -51.78 4.81
CA PRO A 88 1.36 -52.30 5.18
C PRO A 88 2.51 -51.32 4.94
N LEU A 89 2.43 -50.47 3.92
CA LEU A 89 3.47 -49.48 3.61
C LEU A 89 3.46 -48.33 4.63
N ALA A 90 2.27 -47.88 5.02
CA ALA A 90 2.11 -46.87 6.06
C ALA A 90 2.64 -47.36 7.42
N ALA A 91 2.35 -48.62 7.77
CA ALA A 91 2.85 -49.24 9.00
C ALA A 91 4.38 -49.37 8.99
N ALA A 92 4.99 -49.78 7.88
CA ALA A 92 6.44 -49.87 7.74
C ALA A 92 7.12 -48.49 7.89
N ALA A 93 6.56 -47.45 7.27
CA ALA A 93 7.07 -46.09 7.38
C ALA A 93 6.99 -45.55 8.82
N ALA A 94 5.85 -45.77 9.50
CA ALA A 94 5.68 -45.37 10.89
C ALA A 94 6.70 -46.07 11.82
N MET A 95 6.92 -47.37 11.62
CA MET A 95 7.90 -48.14 12.38
C MET A 95 9.34 -47.65 12.14
N ALA A 96 9.68 -47.30 10.90
CA ALA A 96 11.00 -46.76 10.56
C ALA A 96 11.23 -45.39 11.24
N ILE A 97 10.23 -44.51 11.23
CA ILE A 97 10.31 -43.19 11.89
C ILE A 97 10.49 -43.38 13.41
N LEU A 98 9.73 -44.29 14.02
CA LEU A 98 9.86 -44.59 15.44
C LEU A 98 11.25 -45.18 15.77
N ALA A 99 11.76 -46.09 14.95
CA ALA A 99 13.08 -46.67 15.15
C ALA A 99 14.20 -45.61 15.06
N VAL A 100 14.12 -44.69 14.09
CA VAL A 100 15.05 -43.57 13.96
C VAL A 100 14.92 -42.61 15.15
N GLY A 101 13.71 -42.30 15.60
CA GLY A 101 13.48 -41.44 16.76
C GLY A 101 14.03 -42.03 18.07
N VAL A 102 13.85 -43.33 18.28
CA VAL A 102 14.40 -44.05 19.45
C VAL A 102 15.93 -44.15 19.38
N LEU A 103 16.49 -44.39 18.19
CA LEU A 103 17.94 -44.42 18.02
C LEU A 103 18.57 -43.04 18.22
N ALA A 104 17.94 -41.99 17.69
CA ALA A 104 18.38 -40.61 17.87
C ALA A 104 18.29 -40.17 19.34
N SER A 105 17.21 -40.50 20.04
CA SER A 105 17.07 -40.21 21.47
C SER A 105 18.12 -40.95 22.29
N TYR A 106 18.34 -42.24 22.01
CA TYR A 106 19.36 -43.04 22.69
C TYR A 106 20.79 -42.50 22.49
N MET A 107 21.12 -42.06 21.27
CA MET A 107 22.39 -41.38 20.96
C MET A 107 22.52 -40.06 21.72
N LEU A 108 21.43 -39.27 21.78
CA LEU A 108 21.42 -37.98 22.48
C LEU A 108 21.59 -38.14 24.00
N LEU A 109 21.00 -39.18 24.61
CA LEU A 109 21.13 -39.45 26.05
C LEU A 109 22.50 -40.02 26.44
N ARG A 110 23.26 -40.61 25.50
CA ARG A 110 24.58 -41.21 25.77
C ARG A 110 25.77 -40.30 25.53
N THR A 111 25.56 -39.09 25.02
CA THR A 111 26.64 -38.14 24.75
C THR A 111 26.77 -37.16 25.93
N PRO A 112 27.74 -37.31 26.84
CA PRO A 112 27.98 -36.32 27.89
C PRO A 112 28.69 -35.12 27.26
N GLY A 113 27.91 -34.13 26.83
CA GLY A 113 28.42 -32.86 26.31
C GLY A 113 27.44 -32.20 25.37
N ASN A 114 26.89 -31.07 25.81
CA ASN A 114 26.10 -30.09 25.05
C ASN A 114 24.65 -30.48 24.74
N ALA A 115 23.83 -30.44 25.79
CA ALA A 115 22.43 -30.05 25.67
C ALA A 115 22.35 -28.56 25.26
N ALA A 116 22.59 -28.27 24.00
CA ALA A 116 22.30 -26.96 23.39
C ALA A 116 22.23 -27.09 21.88
N THR A 117 21.05 -27.47 21.38
CA THR A 117 20.47 -26.95 20.12
C THR A 117 18.99 -27.33 20.09
N ALA A 118 18.25 -26.87 21.11
CA ALA A 118 16.87 -26.47 20.90
C ALA A 118 16.93 -24.98 20.58
N GLY A 119 16.56 -24.60 19.35
CA GLY A 119 16.54 -23.20 18.90
C GLY A 119 17.53 -22.90 17.78
N VAL A 120 17.32 -23.50 16.61
CA VAL A 120 17.73 -22.86 15.35
C VAL A 120 16.46 -22.36 14.67
N PHE A 121 15.95 -21.25 15.17
CA PHE A 121 15.39 -20.20 14.34
C PHE A 121 16.10 -18.92 14.77
N GLU A 122 17.04 -18.55 13.93
CA GLU A 122 18.02 -17.50 14.08
C GLU A 122 17.33 -16.13 13.95
N SER A 123 17.42 -15.35 15.04
CA SER A 123 17.62 -13.91 15.06
C SER A 123 16.87 -13.09 14.00
N GLY A 124 15.60 -12.78 14.26
CA GLY A 124 15.02 -11.55 13.74
C GLY A 124 15.74 -10.36 14.37
N VAL A 125 16.67 -9.74 13.64
CA VAL A 125 17.21 -8.44 14.03
C VAL A 125 16.10 -7.42 13.80
N THR A 126 15.38 -7.09 14.86
CA THR A 126 14.42 -5.99 14.86
C THR A 126 15.21 -4.68 14.83
N ILE A 127 15.42 -4.14 13.62
CA ILE A 127 15.95 -2.78 13.48
C ILE A 127 14.81 -1.84 13.83
N ARG A 128 14.87 -1.26 15.03
CA ARG A 128 14.02 -0.15 15.42
C ARG A 128 14.45 1.06 14.61
N VAL A 129 13.59 1.51 13.71
CA VAL A 129 13.86 2.66 12.84
C VAL A 129 13.15 3.85 13.46
N ASP A 130 13.91 4.68 14.18
CA ASP A 130 13.38 5.89 14.81
C ASP A 130 13.34 7.09 13.81
N ASP A 131 13.94 6.94 12.62
CA ASP A 131 14.13 8.03 11.66
C ASP A 131 13.96 7.61 10.18
N VAL A 132 13.30 8.46 9.38
CA VAL A 132 12.87 8.16 7.99
C VAL A 132 14.09 8.06 7.05
N GLU A 133 15.13 8.83 7.32
CA GLU A 133 16.39 8.85 6.58
C GLU A 133 17.14 7.51 6.69
N GLN A 134 16.99 6.81 7.81
CA GLN A 134 17.58 5.50 8.04
C GLN A 134 16.84 4.41 7.25
N LEU A 135 15.52 4.54 7.10
CA LEU A 135 14.70 3.67 6.25
C LEU A 135 15.12 3.78 4.78
N LEU A 136 15.33 5.00 4.29
CA LEU A 136 15.75 5.26 2.91
C LEU A 136 17.13 4.66 2.60
N ARG A 137 18.04 4.66 3.57
CA ARG A 137 19.36 4.04 3.42
C ARG A 137 19.29 2.50 3.30
N ILE A 138 18.39 1.87 4.06
CA ILE A 138 18.19 0.41 4.05
C ILE A 138 17.52 -0.05 2.75
N ILE A 139 16.55 0.72 2.24
CA ILE A 139 15.89 0.42 0.95
C ILE A 139 16.87 0.59 -0.22
N ASN A 140 17.74 1.61 -0.16
CA ASN A 140 18.70 1.89 -1.23
C ASN A 140 19.93 0.97 -1.22
N SER A 141 20.22 0.28 -0.12
CA SER A 141 21.31 -0.71 -0.04
C SER A 141 20.98 -2.06 -0.70
N GLY A 142 19.75 -2.24 -1.21
CA GLY A 142 19.38 -3.40 -2.04
C GLY A 142 19.36 -4.74 -1.31
N ASP A 143 19.37 -4.74 0.02
CA ASP A 143 19.27 -5.97 0.81
C ASP A 143 17.80 -6.45 0.83
N PRO A 144 17.53 -7.76 0.67
CA PRO A 144 16.17 -8.28 0.66
C PRO A 144 15.53 -8.17 2.05
N VAL A 145 14.86 -7.06 2.32
CA VAL A 145 14.16 -6.81 3.58
C VAL A 145 12.99 -7.80 3.72
N ARG A 146 13.17 -8.79 4.58
CA ARG A 146 12.09 -9.67 5.06
C ARG A 146 11.35 -8.95 6.19
N GLN A 147 10.10 -8.61 5.91
CA GLN A 147 9.06 -8.12 6.83
C GLN A 147 9.35 -6.76 7.50
N VAL A 148 8.77 -5.71 6.93
CA VAL A 148 8.68 -4.37 7.55
C VAL A 148 7.40 -4.30 8.38
N GLN A 149 7.54 -4.14 9.70
CA GLN A 149 6.43 -3.79 10.59
C GLN A 149 6.41 -2.27 10.75
N ILE A 150 5.41 -1.62 10.17
CA ILE A 150 5.22 -0.17 10.25
C ILE A 150 4.27 0.09 11.43
N ASP A 151 4.81 0.65 12.52
CA ASP A 151 3.98 1.14 13.62
C ASP A 151 3.43 2.53 13.26
N LEU A 152 2.11 2.67 13.30
CA LEU A 152 1.41 3.91 12.95
C LEU A 152 1.59 4.94 14.08
N PRO A 153 1.86 6.23 13.76
CA PRO A 153 1.96 7.28 14.76
C PRO A 153 0.59 7.55 15.41
N GLU A 154 0.59 7.76 16.73
CA GLU A 154 -0.61 7.93 17.57
C GLU A 154 -1.52 9.11 17.16
N GLN A 155 -1.06 10.02 16.29
CA GLN A 155 -1.77 11.24 15.89
C GLN A 155 -2.13 11.31 14.40
N SER A 156 -2.26 10.16 13.74
CA SER A 156 -2.66 10.11 12.34
C SER A 156 -4.18 10.27 12.20
N ARG A 157 -4.64 11.46 11.80
CA ARG A 157 -6.04 11.71 11.39
C ARG A 157 -6.28 11.06 10.03
N PHE A 158 -6.49 9.75 10.02
CA PHE A 158 -6.97 9.06 8.82
C PHE A 158 -8.44 9.43 8.60
N GLN A 159 -8.71 10.15 7.51
CA GLN A 159 -10.06 10.35 7.02
C GLN A 159 -10.34 9.21 6.03
N PHE A 160 -11.12 8.22 6.47
CA PHE A 160 -11.59 7.17 5.58
C PHE A 160 -12.58 7.78 4.58
N SER A 161 -12.18 7.85 3.31
CA SER A 161 -13.06 8.24 2.22
C SER A 161 -13.55 6.99 1.49
N GLY A 162 -14.85 6.71 1.60
CA GLY A 162 -15.53 5.57 1.00
C GLY A 162 -16.17 4.63 2.01
N GLU A 163 -17.32 4.06 1.66
CA GLU A 163 -17.94 2.97 2.43
C GLU A 163 -17.31 1.63 2.02
N PRO A 164 -16.49 0.98 2.88
CA PRO A 164 -15.99 -0.34 2.58
C PRO A 164 -17.15 -1.35 2.58
N ARG A 165 -17.45 -1.91 1.41
CA ARG A 165 -18.39 -3.03 1.28
C ARG A 165 -17.63 -4.35 1.33
N LEU A 166 -17.79 -5.07 2.43
CA LEU A 166 -17.35 -6.47 2.53
C LEU A 166 -18.37 -7.36 1.83
N ILE A 167 -18.05 -7.82 0.63
CA ILE A 167 -18.87 -8.79 -0.11
C ILE A 167 -18.31 -10.18 0.20
N ARG A 168 -19.17 -11.11 0.64
CA ARG A 168 -18.78 -12.51 0.80
C ARG A 168 -18.60 -13.15 -0.57
N ALA A 169 -17.63 -14.04 -0.73
CA ALA A 169 -17.36 -14.73 -1.99
C ALA A 169 -18.58 -15.50 -2.56
N VAL A 170 -19.52 -15.90 -1.69
CA VAL A 170 -20.78 -16.57 -2.08
C VAL A 170 -21.80 -15.59 -2.69
N ASP A 171 -21.76 -14.33 -2.30
CA ASP A 171 -22.73 -13.30 -2.72
C ASP A 171 -22.36 -12.67 -4.10
N GLN A 172 -21.23 -13.07 -4.71
CA GLN A 172 -20.81 -12.61 -6.06
C GLN A 172 -21.50 -13.33 -7.23
N GLY A 173 -22.22 -14.43 -6.98
CA GLY A 173 -23.01 -15.16 -7.97
C GLY A 173 -24.45 -14.65 -8.00
N GLY A 174 -24.69 -13.53 -8.69
CA GLY A 174 -25.95 -12.79 -8.62
C GLY A 174 -27.22 -13.58 -8.96
N GLU A 175 -28.26 -13.32 -8.15
CA GLU A 175 -29.64 -13.26 -8.63
C GLU A 175 -29.74 -12.14 -9.68
N ARG A 176 -30.21 -12.50 -10.88
CA ARG A 176 -30.53 -11.54 -11.94
C ARG A 176 -31.83 -10.81 -11.55
N PRO A 177 -31.94 -9.48 -11.70
CA PRO A 177 -33.22 -8.81 -11.55
C PRO A 177 -34.14 -9.24 -12.70
N PHE A 178 -35.35 -9.69 -12.34
CA PHE A 178 -36.44 -9.98 -13.26
C PHE A 178 -36.78 -8.73 -14.08
N GLY A 179 -36.88 -8.90 -15.39
CA GLY A 179 -37.18 -7.84 -16.34
C GLY A 179 -38.61 -7.31 -16.18
N GLU A 180 -38.72 -6.00 -16.09
CA GLU A 180 -39.89 -5.26 -16.53
C GLU A 180 -40.03 -5.45 -18.04
N THR A 181 -41.15 -6.05 -18.44
CA THR A 181 -41.64 -5.99 -19.82
C THR A 181 -42.71 -4.90 -19.84
N GLU A 182 -42.33 -3.72 -20.33
CA GLU A 182 -43.26 -2.65 -20.69
C GLU A 182 -42.99 -2.27 -22.14
N GLN A 183 -43.99 -2.49 -23.01
CA GLN A 183 -44.46 -1.63 -24.12
C GLN A 183 -45.09 -2.46 -25.25
N PRO A 184 -46.02 -1.89 -26.05
CA PRO A 184 -46.90 -0.74 -25.84
C PRO A 184 -48.39 -1.11 -25.73
#